data_AF-A0A136MST2-F1
#
_entry.id   AF-A0A136MST2-F1
#
_cell.length_a   1.000
_cell.length_b   1.000
_cell.length_c   1.000
_cell.angle_alpha   90.00
_cell.angle_beta   90.00
_cell.angle_gamma   90.00
#
_symmetry.space_group_name_H-M   'P 1'
#
loop_
_entity.id
_entity.type
_entity.pdbx_description
1 polymer ?
#
loop_
_entity_poly.entity_id
_entity_poly.type
_entity_poly.pdbx_seq_one_letter_code
_entity_poly.pdbx_strand_id
1 'polypeptide(L)'
;MHIWQYQHFGSIYIARALKAQRSREGYDYGGVESLYDAMISGKKLTSYNFEQQAEMMEDYYRHQCLNKNLHPMVAQTYEYFTGQIHEV
;
A
#
# COMPACT_ATOMS: atom_id res chain seq x y z
N MET A 1 3.31 0.86 -9.37
CA MET A 1 2.03 1.35 -8.81
C MET A 1 1.49 2.61 -9.47
N HIS A 2 2.24 3.69 -9.60
CA HIS A 2 1.71 4.95 -10.14
C HIS A 2 1.13 4.86 -11.56
N ILE A 3 1.69 4.01 -12.43
CA ILE A 3 1.09 3.72 -13.75
C ILE A 3 -0.30 3.09 -13.59
N TRP A 4 -0.44 2.09 -12.73
CA TRP A 4 -1.74 1.45 -12.45
C TRP A 4 -2.74 2.47 -11.89
N GLN A 5 -2.31 3.32 -10.96
CA GLN A 5 -3.16 4.36 -10.39
C GLN A 5 -3.59 5.39 -11.45
N TYR A 6 -2.70 5.77 -12.37
CA TYR A 6 -3.08 6.61 -13.51
C TYR A 6 -4.08 5.92 -14.45
N GLN A 7 -3.91 4.62 -14.72
CA GLN A 7 -4.83 3.87 -15.58
C GLN A 7 -6.25 3.76 -15.00
N HIS A 8 -6.39 3.65 -13.67
CA HIS A 8 -7.69 3.45 -13.01
C HIS A 8 -8.35 4.76 -12.56
N PHE A 9 -7.55 5.74 -12.11
CA PHE A 9 -8.07 7.00 -11.57
C PHE A 9 -7.84 8.19 -12.50
N GLY A 10 -7.03 8.06 -13.55
CA GLY A 10 -6.66 9.16 -14.43
C GLY A 10 -5.72 10.16 -13.77
N SER A 11 -5.65 11.38 -14.31
CA SER A 11 -4.73 12.43 -13.84
C SER A 11 -5.00 12.91 -12.42
N ILE A 12 -6.18 12.66 -11.85
CA ILE A 12 -6.51 13.02 -10.44
C ILE A 12 -5.55 12.37 -9.45
N TYR A 13 -5.00 11.21 -9.82
CA TYR A 13 -3.98 10.50 -9.07
C TYR A 13 -2.80 11.41 -8.71
N ILE A 14 -2.28 12.13 -9.71
CA ILE A 14 -1.07 12.96 -9.59
C ILE A 14 -1.28 14.05 -8.54
N ALA A 15 -2.41 14.75 -8.59
CA ALA A 15 -2.72 15.81 -7.63
C ALA A 15 -2.86 15.27 -6.20
N ARG A 16 -3.46 14.09 -6.04
CA ARG A 16 -3.64 13.43 -4.73
C ARG A 16 -2.31 12.91 -4.17
N ALA A 17 -1.44 12.36 -5.00
CA ALA A 17 -0.10 11.92 -4.62
C ALA A 17 0.77 13.11 -4.14
N LEU A 18 0.79 14.20 -4.91
CA LEU A 18 1.49 15.43 -4.52
C LEU A 18 0.93 16.05 -3.23
N LYS A 19 -0.38 15.98 -3.01
CA LYS A 19 -0.98 16.41 -1.74
C LYS A 19 -0.55 15.52 -0.58
N ALA A 20 -0.49 14.21 -0.79
CA ALA A 20 -0.07 13.25 0.22
C ALA A 20 1.40 13.48 0.65
N GLN A 21 2.30 13.79 -0.27
CA GLN A 21 3.69 14.14 0.05
C GLN A 21 3.82 15.33 1.02
N ARG A 22 2.81 16.21 1.08
CA ARG A 22 2.76 17.36 1.99
C ARG A 22 1.96 17.10 3.27
N SER A 23 1.40 15.90 3.42
CA SER A 23 0.72 15.47 4.64
C SER A 23 1.73 15.09 5.72
N ARG A 24 1.26 14.97 6.96
CA ARG A 24 2.11 14.60 8.09
C ARG A 24 2.63 13.16 7.95
N GLU A 25 1.78 12.28 7.47
CA GLU A 25 2.06 10.86 7.28
C GLU A 25 2.90 10.63 6.02
N GLY A 26 2.66 11.38 4.94
CA GLY A 26 3.49 11.31 3.74
C GLY A 26 3.49 9.91 3.13
N TYR A 27 4.68 9.31 3.05
CA TYR A 27 4.91 7.92 2.66
C TYR A 27 4.62 6.95 3.80
N ASP A 28 4.90 7.35 5.05
CA ASP A 28 4.84 6.48 6.21
C ASP A 28 3.41 5.96 6.46
N TYR A 29 3.24 4.65 6.32
CA TYR A 29 2.01 3.92 6.64
C TYR A 29 2.11 3.15 7.97
N GLY A 30 3.22 3.27 8.69
CA GLY A 30 3.48 2.65 9.99
C GLY A 30 4.04 1.22 9.93
N GLY A 31 4.47 0.75 8.76
CA GLY A 31 5.05 -0.59 8.58
C GLY A 31 4.07 -1.74 8.81
N VAL A 32 4.60 -2.98 8.87
CA VAL A 32 3.78 -4.20 8.89
C VAL A 32 2.92 -4.34 10.16
N GLU A 33 3.36 -3.81 11.30
CA GLU A 33 2.57 -3.83 12.55
C GLU A 33 1.31 -2.97 12.41
N SER A 34 1.45 -1.73 11.91
CA SER A 34 0.33 -0.85 11.59
C SER A 34 -0.58 -1.43 10.52
N LEU A 35 -0.03 -2.08 9.49
CA LEU A 35 -0.83 -2.76 8.48
C LEU A 35 -1.62 -3.94 9.05
N TYR A 36 -1.03 -4.71 9.97
CA TYR A 36 -1.74 -5.80 10.62
C TYR A 36 -2.92 -5.28 11.44
N ASP A 37 -2.72 -4.22 12.23
CA ASP A 37 -3.79 -3.57 12.99
C ASP A 37 -4.88 -2.97 12.08
N ALA A 38 -4.48 -2.41 10.94
CA ALA A 38 -5.39 -1.94 9.92
C ALA A 38 -6.20 -3.07 9.26
N MET A 39 -5.56 -4.20 9.01
CA MET A 39 -6.20 -5.40 8.45
C MET A 39 -7.27 -5.95 9.42
N ILE A 40 -6.93 -6.13 10.70
CA ILE A 40 -7.88 -6.65 11.70
C ILE A 40 -9.04 -5.67 11.96
N SER A 41 -8.82 -4.37 11.77
CA SER A 41 -9.87 -3.34 11.85
C SER A 41 -10.67 -3.17 10.57
N GLY A 42 -10.37 -3.94 9.51
CA GLY A 42 -11.11 -3.95 8.25
C GLY A 42 -10.83 -2.76 7.33
N LYS A 43 -9.72 -2.03 7.54
CA LYS A 43 -9.29 -0.98 6.61
C LYS A 43 -8.96 -1.56 5.25
N LYS A 44 -9.18 -0.78 4.20
CA LYS A 44 -8.92 -1.17 2.81
C LYS A 44 -7.72 -0.44 2.25
N LEU A 45 -7.19 -0.89 1.11
CA LEU A 45 -6.12 -0.21 0.40
C LEU A 45 -6.49 1.26 0.10
N THR A 46 -7.77 1.52 -0.19
CA THR A 46 -8.32 2.86 -0.43
C THR A 46 -8.38 3.74 0.82
N SER A 47 -8.19 3.19 2.02
CA SER A 47 -8.03 3.96 3.26
C SER A 47 -6.66 4.65 3.35
N TYR A 48 -5.72 4.27 2.50
CA TYR A 48 -4.38 4.86 2.44
C TYR A 48 -4.25 5.82 1.28
N ASN A 49 -3.37 6.80 1.45
CA ASN A 49 -3.05 7.72 0.39
C ASN A 49 -2.27 7.01 -0.73
N PHE A 50 -2.18 7.67 -1.88
CA PHE A 50 -1.61 7.10 -3.09
C PHE A 50 -0.12 6.79 -3.03
N GLU A 51 0.65 7.53 -2.22
CA GLU A 51 2.07 7.27 -1.98
C GLU A 51 2.24 6.07 -1.04
N GLN A 52 1.46 6.02 0.05
CA GLN A 52 1.41 4.86 0.96
C GLN A 52 1.06 3.57 0.22
N GLN A 53 0.07 3.60 -0.68
CA GLN A 53 -0.28 2.46 -1.53
C GLN A 53 0.90 2.02 -2.41
N ALA A 54 1.73 2.95 -2.88
CA ALA A 54 2.89 2.62 -3.70
C ALA A 54 4.01 1.98 -2.86
N GLU A 55 4.28 2.53 -1.68
CA GLU A 55 5.29 2.02 -0.76
C GLU A 55 4.95 0.61 -0.25
N MET A 56 3.69 0.35 0.11
CA MET A 56 3.24 -1.00 0.49
C MET A 56 3.54 -2.07 -0.57
N MET A 57 3.42 -1.70 -1.85
CA MET A 57 3.61 -2.62 -2.97
C MET A 57 5.08 -2.84 -3.26
N GLU A 58 5.89 -1.78 -3.09
CA GLU A 58 7.34 -1.90 -3.12
C GLU A 58 7.84 -2.80 -2.01
N ASP A 59 7.35 -2.63 -0.77
CA ASP A 59 7.73 -3.45 0.37
C ASP A 59 7.29 -4.89 0.20
N TYR A 60 6.06 -5.13 -0.26
CA TYR A 60 5.60 -6.48 -0.59
C TYR A 60 6.53 -7.17 -1.62
N TYR A 61 6.85 -6.49 -2.72
CA TYR A 61 7.73 -7.04 -3.74
C TYR A 61 9.16 -7.27 -3.22
N ARG A 62 9.70 -6.30 -2.46
CA ARG A 62 11.02 -6.39 -1.82
C ARG A 62 11.08 -7.60 -0.90
N HIS A 63 10.06 -7.81 -0.09
CA HIS A 63 9.96 -8.95 0.81
C HIS A 63 9.85 -10.27 0.06
N GLN A 64 9.03 -10.34 -0.99
CA GLN A 64 8.84 -11.56 -1.78
C GLN A 64 10.09 -11.95 -2.59
N CYS A 65 10.80 -10.97 -3.15
CA CYS A 65 11.96 -11.22 -4.02
C CYS A 65 13.28 -11.37 -3.26
N LEU A 66 13.46 -10.63 -2.15
CA LEU A 66 14.74 -10.62 -1.43
C LEU A 66 14.75 -11.51 -0.20
N ASN A 67 13.59 -11.79 0.42
CA ASN A 67 13.53 -12.51 1.68
C ASN A 67 12.52 -13.66 1.64
N LYS A 68 12.94 -14.78 1.04
CA LYS A 68 12.10 -15.97 0.81
C LYS A 68 11.54 -16.63 2.08
N ASN A 69 12.03 -16.25 3.26
CA ASN A 69 11.58 -16.76 4.56
C ASN A 69 10.79 -15.70 5.34
N LEU A 70 9.92 -14.97 4.66
CA LEU A 70 9.03 -14.03 5.34
C LEU A 70 8.12 -14.78 6.31
N HIS A 71 7.95 -14.25 7.52
CA HIS A 71 7.01 -14.83 8.47
C HIS A 71 5.60 -14.83 7.85
N PRO A 72 4.83 -15.94 7.92
CA PRO A 72 3.54 -16.06 7.23
C PRO A 72 2.56 -14.93 7.53
N MET A 73 2.56 -14.43 8.77
CA MET A 73 1.74 -13.27 9.16
C MET A 73 2.09 -12.02 8.35
N VAL A 74 3.38 -11.72 8.16
CA VAL A 74 3.83 -10.55 7.41
C VAL A 74 3.40 -10.68 5.95
N ALA A 75 3.56 -11.88 5.36
CA ALA A 75 3.12 -12.15 3.99
C ALA A 75 1.61 -11.95 3.84
N GLN A 76 0.80 -12.54 4.73
CA GLN A 76 -0.65 -12.41 4.72
C GLN A 76 -1.12 -10.96 4.89
N THR A 77 -0.46 -10.19 5.77
CA THR A 77 -0.79 -8.77 5.97
C THR A 77 -0.62 -7.98 4.68
N TYR A 78 0.50 -8.14 3.97
CA TYR A 78 0.68 -7.45 2.68
C TYR A 78 -0.29 -7.98 1.62
N GLU A 79 -0.46 -9.30 1.50
CA GLU A 79 -1.37 -9.93 0.54
C GLU A 79 -2.81 -9.44 0.69
N TYR A 80 -3.27 -9.19 1.92
CA TYR A 80 -4.58 -8.63 2.18
C TYR A 80 -4.80 -7.27 1.49
N PHE A 81 -3.80 -6.38 1.52
CA PHE A 81 -3.91 -5.07 0.88
C PHE A 81 -3.57 -5.12 -0.61
N THR A 82 -2.56 -5.89 -1.01
CA THR A 82 -2.14 -5.97 -2.41
C THR A 82 -3.16 -6.70 -3.29
N GLY A 83 -3.86 -7.70 -2.74
CA GLY A 83 -4.93 -8.41 -3.44
C GLY A 83 -6.12 -7.52 -3.83
N GLN A 84 -6.34 -6.40 -3.13
CA GLN A 84 -7.44 -5.47 -3.39
C GLN A 84 -7.24 -4.66 -4.67
N ILE A 85 -6.06 -4.67 -5.29
CA ILE A 85 -5.81 -4.03 -6.59
C ILE A 85 -6.77 -4.53 -7.68
N HIS A 86 -7.22 -5.77 -7.59
CA HIS A 86 -8.14 -6.37 -8.55
C HIS A 86 -9.62 -6.04 -8.27
N GLU A 87 -9.92 -5.40 -7.13
CA GLU A 87 -11.28 -5.06 -6.68
C GLU A 87 -11.67 -3.61 -6.98
N VAL A 88 -10.74 -2.80 -7.51
CA VAL A 88 -10.86 -1.35 -7.73
C VAL A 88 -11.27 -1.01 -9.16
#